data_AF-A0A7K4CRR3-F1
#
_entry.id   AF-A0A7K4CRR3-F1
#
_cell.length_a   1.000
_cell.length_b   1.000
_cell.length_c   1.000
_cell.angle_alpha   90.00
_cell.angle_beta   90.00
_cell.angle_gamma   90.00
#
_symmetry.space_group_name_H-M   'P 1'
#
loop_
_entity.id
_entity.type
_entity.pdbx_description
1 polymer ?
#
loop_
_entity_poly.entity_id
_entity_poly.type
_entity_poly.pdbx_seq_one_letter_code
_entity_poly.pdbx_strand_id
1 'polypeptide(L)'
;MPESPSPKPPRWPRFKKKDKKPINKRRAAIIWIIIIGAGALTPLLYFGIGRDHPLVIKAFSDPFVFNNGTRVADAAGWEARRVEIKALLLGTEYGTMPGPPDHVRVTETATTDLGGGRTLHAVTLTMIPDNATPSNAFNASAWIYVPNGTGPFPAVMKVGKDGDGFNVPAMDRGYVLACFNHKDLDPDTEGYDVVGPAQLAYPGYSWGSIAVWAWGAMRLADYLLGAPWVNATGAHVPSIDASVLAITGHSRTGKVALLAGGLDERFTMVVPNGSGCGGAGSFLVQGPAAETIALVTWEALYK
;
A
#
# COMPACT_ATOMS: atom_id res chain seq x y z
N MET A 1 4.76 -10.81 -68.59
CA MET A 1 4.08 -11.90 -67.87
C MET A 1 3.26 -11.26 -66.76
N PRO A 2 1.96 -11.54 -66.63
CA PRO A 2 1.12 -10.87 -65.64
C PRO A 2 1.38 -11.42 -64.23
N GLU A 3 1.45 -10.51 -63.26
CA GLU A 3 1.63 -10.79 -61.84
C GLU A 3 0.48 -11.66 -61.30
N SER A 4 0.83 -12.69 -60.53
CA SER A 4 -0.13 -13.54 -59.81
C SER A 4 -0.76 -12.77 -58.64
N PRO A 5 -2.07 -12.88 -58.40
CA PRO A 5 -2.71 -12.18 -57.30
C PRO A 5 -2.33 -12.78 -55.96
N SER A 6 -1.93 -11.92 -55.02
CA SER A 6 -1.63 -12.24 -53.62
C SER A 6 -2.77 -13.00 -52.92
N PRO A 7 -2.49 -14.01 -52.08
CA PRO A 7 -3.52 -14.79 -51.39
C PRO A 7 -4.27 -13.93 -50.36
N LYS A 8 -5.60 -14.05 -50.34
CA LYS A 8 -6.46 -13.35 -49.36
C LYS A 8 -6.19 -13.88 -47.94
N PRO A 9 -6.18 -13.00 -46.91
CA PRO A 9 -6.02 -13.45 -45.52
C PRO A 9 -7.21 -14.30 -45.06
N PRO A 10 -7.01 -15.20 -44.08
CA PRO A 10 -8.06 -16.09 -43.60
C PRO A 10 -9.19 -15.30 -42.93
N ARG A 11 -10.44 -15.64 -43.29
CA ARG A 11 -11.64 -15.09 -42.65
C ARG A 11 -11.82 -15.74 -41.28
N TRP A 12 -11.56 -15.00 -40.21
CA TRP A 12 -11.97 -15.40 -38.86
C TRP A 12 -13.50 -15.56 -38.79
N PRO A 13 -14.03 -16.61 -38.14
CA PRO A 13 -15.47 -16.77 -37.98
C PRO A 13 -16.02 -15.61 -37.15
N ARG A 14 -16.99 -14.87 -37.70
CA ARG A 14 -17.75 -13.87 -36.95
C ARG A 14 -18.51 -14.61 -35.83
N PHE A 15 -18.13 -14.38 -34.58
CA PHE A 15 -18.94 -14.79 -33.43
C PHE A 15 -20.32 -14.12 -33.55
N LYS A 16 -21.36 -14.92 -33.81
CA LYS A 16 -22.74 -14.44 -33.66
C LYS A 16 -22.93 -14.08 -32.19
N LYS A 17 -23.27 -12.81 -31.90
CA LYS A 17 -23.80 -12.43 -30.58
C LYS A 17 -24.96 -13.39 -30.29
N LYS A 18 -24.82 -14.26 -29.29
CA LYS A 18 -25.98 -14.98 -28.73
C LYS A 18 -26.92 -13.90 -28.20
N ASP A 19 -28.13 -13.84 -28.73
CA ASP A 19 -29.21 -13.03 -28.15
C ASP A 19 -29.38 -13.46 -26.68
N LYS A 20 -28.86 -12.65 -25.76
CA LYS A 20 -29.13 -12.83 -24.34
C LYS A 20 -30.61 -12.48 -24.16
N LYS A 21 -31.47 -13.50 -24.06
CA LYS A 21 -32.89 -13.31 -23.71
C LYS A 21 -32.93 -12.43 -22.45
N PRO A 22 -33.74 -11.35 -22.44
CA PRO A 22 -33.83 -10.48 -21.26
C PRO A 22 -34.26 -11.32 -20.06
N ILE A 23 -33.51 -11.22 -18.97
CA ILE A 23 -33.85 -11.88 -17.71
C ILE A 23 -35.25 -11.38 -17.31
N ASN A 24 -36.21 -12.30 -17.20
CA ASN A 24 -37.57 -12.00 -16.75
C ASN A 24 -37.47 -11.21 -15.43
N LYS A 25 -38.19 -10.07 -15.32
CA LYS A 25 -38.18 -9.20 -14.13
C LYS A 25 -38.41 -9.97 -12.82
N ARG A 26 -39.23 -11.04 -12.84
CA ARG A 26 -39.41 -11.94 -11.68
C ARG A 26 -38.16 -12.74 -11.34
N ARG A 27 -37.44 -13.25 -12.34
CA ARG A 27 -36.15 -13.95 -12.12
C ARG A 27 -35.06 -12.98 -11.66
N ALA A 28 -35.03 -11.76 -12.18
CA ALA A 28 -34.10 -10.73 -11.72
C ALA A 28 -34.36 -10.36 -10.25
N ALA A 29 -35.63 -10.20 -9.87
CA ALA A 29 -36.03 -9.92 -8.49
C ALA A 29 -35.67 -11.07 -7.53
N ILE A 30 -35.89 -12.33 -7.94
CA ILE A 30 -35.49 -13.50 -7.12
C ILE A 30 -33.96 -13.55 -6.95
N ILE A 31 -33.19 -13.30 -8.01
CA ILE A 31 -31.72 -13.22 -7.91
C ILE A 31 -31.30 -12.10 -6.96
N TRP A 32 -31.93 -10.93 -7.04
CA TRP A 32 -31.67 -9.82 -6.12
C TRP A 32 -32.04 -10.16 -4.67
N ILE A 33 -33.16 -10.84 -4.43
CA ILE A 33 -33.56 -11.30 -3.09
C ILE A 33 -32.58 -12.34 -2.55
N ILE A 34 -32.05 -13.24 -3.39
CA ILE A 34 -31.03 -14.20 -2.99
C ILE A 34 -29.70 -13.51 -2.70
N ILE A 35 -29.28 -12.51 -3.48
CA ILE A 35 -28.04 -11.76 -3.26
C ILE A 35 -28.14 -10.91 -1.98
N ILE A 36 -29.25 -10.20 -1.78
CA ILE A 36 -29.50 -9.41 -0.57
C ILE A 36 -29.69 -10.33 0.64
N GLY A 37 -30.41 -11.44 0.47
CA GLY A 37 -30.63 -12.45 1.50
C GLY A 37 -29.34 -13.11 1.93
N ALA A 38 -28.47 -13.50 0.99
CA ALA A 38 -27.12 -14.00 1.28
C ALA A 38 -26.27 -12.90 1.95
N GLY A 39 -26.30 -11.66 1.45
CA GLY A 39 -25.61 -10.52 2.06
C GLY A 39 -26.10 -10.15 3.46
N ALA A 40 -27.33 -10.51 3.83
CA ALA A 40 -27.91 -10.32 5.17
C ALA A 40 -27.72 -11.54 6.08
N LEU A 41 -27.67 -12.77 5.51
CA LEU A 41 -27.39 -13.99 6.26
C LEU A 41 -25.92 -14.09 6.67
N THR A 42 -24.99 -13.59 5.84
CA THR A 42 -23.56 -13.63 6.15
C THR A 42 -23.25 -12.85 7.43
N PRO A 43 -23.69 -11.59 7.64
CA PRO A 43 -23.56 -10.91 8.94
C PRO A 43 -24.23 -11.69 10.08
N LEU A 44 -25.40 -12.29 9.88
CA LEU A 44 -26.10 -13.05 10.91
C LEU A 44 -25.37 -14.34 11.31
N LEU A 45 -24.70 -15.02 10.38
CA LEU A 45 -23.83 -16.17 10.67
C LEU A 45 -22.47 -15.73 11.23
N TYR A 46 -21.93 -14.62 10.73
CA TYR A 46 -20.61 -14.06 11.09
C TYR A 46 -20.63 -13.38 12.47
N PHE A 47 -21.74 -12.75 12.86
CA PHE A 47 -21.98 -12.17 14.17
C PHE A 47 -22.79 -13.08 15.11
N GLY A 48 -23.54 -14.05 14.58
CA GLY A 48 -24.40 -14.96 15.37
C GLY A 48 -23.71 -16.26 15.81
N ILE A 49 -22.56 -16.62 15.22
CA ILE A 49 -21.67 -17.67 15.72
C ILE A 49 -20.42 -17.00 16.34
N GLY A 50 -20.65 -16.02 17.21
CA GLY A 50 -19.56 -15.37 17.94
C GLY A 50 -19.07 -16.27 19.05
N ARG A 51 -17.76 -16.57 19.12
CA ARG A 51 -17.18 -16.92 20.42
C ARG A 51 -17.28 -15.68 21.31
N ASP A 52 -17.76 -15.83 22.54
CA ASP A 52 -17.83 -14.73 23.52
C ASP A 52 -16.43 -14.16 23.87
N HIS A 53 -15.38 -14.90 23.52
CA HIS A 53 -13.99 -14.58 23.82
C HIS A 53 -13.08 -14.85 22.61
N PRO A 54 -11.97 -14.10 22.47
CA PRO A 54 -11.00 -14.36 21.42
C PRO A 54 -10.39 -15.76 21.58
N LEU A 55 -10.07 -16.40 20.46
CA LEU A 55 -9.27 -17.61 20.43
C LEU A 55 -7.82 -17.26 20.82
N VAL A 56 -7.36 -17.81 21.94
CA VAL A 56 -5.96 -17.71 22.36
C VAL A 56 -5.21 -18.95 21.85
N ILE A 57 -4.39 -18.76 20.82
CA ILE A 57 -3.55 -19.81 20.23
C ILE A 57 -2.27 -19.98 21.08
N LYS A 58 -1.66 -18.87 21.49
CA LYS A 58 -0.45 -18.84 22.34
C LYS A 58 -0.40 -17.53 23.14
N ALA A 59 0.30 -17.54 24.27
CA ALA A 59 0.67 -16.32 24.97
C ALA A 59 1.61 -15.43 24.13
N PHE A 60 1.54 -14.11 24.34
CA PHE A 60 2.43 -13.16 23.70
C PHE A 60 3.87 -13.32 24.19
N SER A 61 4.82 -13.13 23.27
CA SER A 61 6.23 -12.95 23.62
C SER A 61 6.40 -11.61 24.35
N ASP A 62 7.23 -11.57 25.39
CA ASP A 62 7.59 -10.32 26.07
C ASP A 62 8.47 -9.46 25.14
N PRO A 63 8.01 -8.28 24.67
CA PRO A 63 8.80 -7.44 23.79
C PRO A 63 10.06 -6.89 24.47
N PHE A 64 10.12 -6.90 25.80
CA PHE A 64 11.25 -6.44 26.61
C PHE A 64 12.26 -7.55 26.94
N VAL A 65 12.26 -8.65 26.18
CA VAL A 65 13.25 -9.72 26.28
C VAL A 65 13.99 -9.84 24.94
N PHE A 66 15.31 -9.71 24.98
CA PHE A 66 16.20 -9.94 23.84
C PHE A 66 16.17 -11.40 23.39
N ASN A 67 16.64 -11.67 22.17
CA ASN A 67 16.72 -13.04 21.64
C ASN A 67 17.63 -13.97 22.48
N ASN A 68 18.60 -13.39 23.21
CA ASN A 68 19.47 -14.12 24.13
C ASN A 68 18.85 -14.37 25.53
N GLY A 69 17.61 -13.95 25.76
CA GLY A 69 16.88 -14.12 27.03
C GLY A 69 17.12 -13.02 28.08
N THR A 70 18.02 -12.07 27.84
CA THR A 70 18.21 -10.93 28.75
C THR A 70 17.06 -9.91 28.63
N ARG A 71 16.80 -9.17 29.72
CA ARG A 71 15.72 -8.17 29.76
C ARG A 71 16.22 -6.80 29.32
N VAL A 72 15.40 -6.08 28.55
CA VAL A 72 15.60 -4.67 28.20
C VAL A 72 15.45 -3.83 29.47
N ALA A 73 16.49 -3.06 29.81
CA ALA A 73 16.55 -2.30 31.06
C ALA A 73 16.18 -0.82 30.90
N ASP A 74 16.41 -0.24 29.72
CA ASP A 74 16.28 1.19 29.46
C ASP A 74 15.96 1.49 27.99
N ALA A 75 15.88 2.78 27.65
CA ALA A 75 15.59 3.24 26.28
C ALA A 75 16.68 2.85 25.27
N ALA A 76 17.96 2.82 25.67
CA ALA A 76 19.04 2.40 24.77
C ALA A 76 18.94 0.89 24.48
N GLY A 77 18.59 0.09 25.50
CA GLY A 77 18.26 -1.32 25.34
C GLY A 77 17.03 -1.54 24.45
N TRP A 78 16.04 -0.66 24.52
CA TRP A 78 14.88 -0.71 23.61
C TRP A 78 15.30 -0.48 22.16
N GLU A 79 16.19 0.47 21.88
CA GLU A 79 16.70 0.68 20.51
C GLU A 79 17.46 -0.55 19.99
N ALA A 80 18.27 -1.20 20.82
CA ALA A 80 18.91 -2.46 20.45
C ALA A 80 17.88 -3.57 20.20
N ARG A 81 16.84 -3.68 21.05
CA ARG A 81 15.79 -4.69 20.90
C ARG A 81 14.95 -4.45 19.65
N ARG A 82 14.70 -3.19 19.30
CA ARG A 82 14.00 -2.79 18.08
C ARG A 82 14.71 -3.33 16.84
N VAL A 83 16.04 -3.29 16.78
CA VAL A 83 16.82 -3.89 15.67
C VAL A 83 16.55 -5.40 15.55
N GLU A 84 16.54 -6.13 16.67
CA GLU A 84 16.23 -7.57 16.65
C GLU A 84 14.80 -7.86 16.17
N ILE A 85 13.83 -7.06 16.61
CA ILE A 85 12.42 -7.21 16.19
C ILE A 85 12.27 -6.90 14.70
N LYS A 86 12.89 -5.83 14.20
CA LYS A 86 12.89 -5.49 12.76
C LYS A 86 13.49 -6.64 11.94
N ALA A 87 14.63 -7.19 12.37
CA ALA A 87 15.26 -8.32 11.69
C ALA A 87 14.38 -9.57 11.69
N LEU A 88 13.69 -9.87 12.80
CA LEU A 88 12.74 -10.98 12.86
C LEU A 88 11.57 -10.80 11.88
N LEU A 89 10.95 -9.61 11.86
CA LEU A 89 9.82 -9.30 10.98
C LEU A 89 10.20 -9.38 9.49
N LEU A 90 11.34 -8.80 9.11
CA LEU A 90 11.83 -8.84 7.73
C LEU A 90 12.32 -10.24 7.35
N GLY A 91 12.92 -10.99 8.27
CA GLY A 91 13.40 -12.35 8.00
C GLY A 91 12.31 -13.42 7.97
N THR A 92 11.14 -13.16 8.57
CA THR A 92 10.09 -14.18 8.75
C THR A 92 8.79 -13.87 8.01
N GLU A 93 8.35 -12.61 7.97
CA GLU A 93 7.00 -12.25 7.52
C GLU A 93 7.02 -11.39 6.25
N TYR A 94 7.74 -10.26 6.27
CA TYR A 94 7.62 -9.26 5.20
C TYR A 94 8.67 -9.39 4.10
N GLY A 95 9.75 -10.13 4.35
CA GLY A 95 10.89 -10.28 3.45
C GLY A 95 11.93 -9.17 3.58
N THR A 96 13.14 -9.44 3.12
CA THR A 96 14.21 -8.44 3.09
C THR A 96 13.90 -7.39 2.03
N MET A 97 14.15 -6.11 2.33
CA MET A 97 13.94 -4.99 1.42
C MET A 97 15.24 -4.20 1.20
N PRO A 98 15.43 -3.57 0.03
CA PRO A 98 16.57 -2.71 -0.24
C PRO A 98 16.57 -1.45 0.61
N GLY A 99 17.74 -0.83 0.72
CA GLY A 99 17.85 0.56 1.17
C GLY A 99 17.22 1.55 0.18
N PRO A 100 17.42 2.86 0.38
CA PRO A 100 17.06 3.87 -0.62
C PRO A 100 17.75 3.60 -1.97
N PRO A 101 17.14 3.96 -3.10
CA PRO A 101 17.81 3.98 -4.40
C PRO A 101 18.92 5.05 -4.40
N ASP A 102 19.86 4.94 -5.35
CA ASP A 102 20.92 5.96 -5.53
C ASP A 102 20.33 7.33 -5.83
N HIS A 103 19.28 7.37 -6.66
CA HIS A 103 18.58 8.60 -7.02
C HIS A 103 17.07 8.41 -7.09
N VAL A 104 16.35 9.44 -6.67
CA VAL A 104 14.93 9.63 -7.02
C VAL A 104 14.81 10.91 -7.82
N ARG A 105 14.27 10.81 -9.03
CA ARG A 105 13.90 11.99 -9.83
C ARG A 105 12.40 12.22 -9.70
N VAL A 106 12.01 13.41 -9.27
CA VAL A 106 10.59 13.81 -9.16
C VAL A 106 10.27 14.82 -10.24
N THR A 107 9.28 14.52 -11.07
CA THR A 107 8.80 15.42 -12.13
C THR A 107 7.35 15.79 -11.87
N GLU A 108 7.03 17.09 -11.88
CA GLU A 108 5.63 17.54 -11.86
C GLU A 108 4.93 17.18 -13.18
N THR A 109 3.78 16.51 -13.07
CA THR A 109 2.97 16.12 -14.22
C THR A 109 1.75 17.03 -14.38
N ALA A 110 1.21 17.58 -13.29
CA ALA A 110 0.16 18.58 -13.31
C ALA A 110 0.11 19.36 -12.00
N THR A 111 -0.31 20.62 -12.09
CA THR A 111 -0.72 21.44 -10.94
C THR A 111 -2.17 21.87 -11.13
N THR A 112 -2.99 21.68 -10.10
CA THR A 112 -4.40 22.07 -10.08
C THR A 112 -4.64 23.06 -8.94
N ASP A 113 -5.22 24.23 -9.27
CA ASP A 113 -5.78 25.15 -8.26
C ASP A 113 -7.09 24.57 -7.73
N LEU A 114 -7.16 24.35 -6.41
CA LEU A 114 -8.34 23.83 -5.72
C LEU A 114 -9.21 24.94 -5.12
N GLY A 115 -8.83 26.21 -5.33
CA GLY A 115 -9.48 27.39 -4.77
C GLY A 115 -9.05 27.67 -3.32
N GLY A 116 -9.25 28.92 -2.89
CA GLY A 116 -8.96 29.33 -1.52
C GLY A 116 -7.47 29.24 -1.13
N GLY A 117 -6.56 29.34 -2.11
CA GLY A 117 -5.12 29.24 -1.92
C GLY A 117 -4.57 27.82 -1.78
N ARG A 118 -5.37 26.80 -2.11
CA ARG A 118 -4.99 25.38 -2.01
C ARG A 118 -4.56 24.86 -3.38
N THR A 119 -3.55 24.01 -3.42
CA THR A 119 -3.06 23.41 -4.66
C THR A 119 -2.96 21.90 -4.56
N LEU A 120 -3.10 21.23 -5.71
CA LEU A 120 -2.77 19.82 -5.88
C LEU A 120 -1.63 19.72 -6.88
N HIS A 121 -0.52 19.13 -6.45
CA HIS A 121 0.60 18.75 -7.31
C HIS A 121 0.54 17.25 -7.59
N ALA A 122 0.32 16.88 -8.85
CA ALA A 122 0.52 15.52 -9.32
C ALA A 122 1.98 15.38 -9.79
N VAL A 123 2.67 14.38 -9.28
CA VAL A 123 4.10 14.16 -9.55
C VAL A 123 4.38 12.69 -9.88
N THR A 124 5.44 12.44 -10.63
CA THR A 124 6.00 11.10 -10.84
C THR A 124 7.33 11.00 -10.13
N LEU A 125 7.45 10.02 -9.22
CA LEU A 125 8.72 9.62 -8.61
C LEU A 125 9.33 8.54 -9.49
N THR A 126 10.44 8.83 -10.16
CA THR A 126 11.26 7.84 -10.85
C THR A 126 12.36 7.37 -9.92
N MET A 127 12.27 6.13 -9.45
CA MET A 127 13.31 5.46 -8.67
C MET A 127 14.38 4.92 -9.61
N ILE A 128 15.65 5.21 -9.31
CA ILE A 128 16.80 4.78 -10.12
C ILE A 128 17.75 3.97 -9.22
N PRO A 129 17.69 2.63 -9.28
CA PRO A 129 18.66 1.76 -8.59
C PRO A 129 20.05 1.87 -9.23
N ASP A 130 21.11 1.84 -8.42
CA ASP A 130 22.54 1.61 -8.72
C ASP A 130 23.16 2.31 -9.96
N ASN A 131 24.16 3.17 -9.75
CA ASN A 131 25.07 3.82 -10.70
C ASN A 131 24.78 3.62 -12.22
N ALA A 132 24.20 4.66 -12.82
CA ALA A 132 24.25 5.00 -14.24
C ALA A 132 23.57 4.10 -15.29
N THR A 133 22.82 3.05 -14.93
CA THR A 133 22.02 2.31 -15.93
C THR A 133 20.51 2.57 -15.77
N PRO A 134 19.90 3.46 -16.58
CA PRO A 134 18.47 3.80 -16.50
C PRO A 134 17.51 2.64 -16.81
N SER A 135 18.02 1.47 -17.20
CA SER A 135 17.22 0.33 -17.68
C SER A 135 16.32 -0.28 -16.60
N ASN A 136 16.66 -0.08 -15.33
CA ASN A 136 15.94 -0.66 -14.19
C ASN A 136 15.16 0.42 -13.41
N ALA A 137 15.06 1.63 -13.96
CA ALA A 137 14.26 2.67 -13.35
C ALA A 137 12.77 2.34 -13.45
N PHE A 138 12.03 2.63 -12.39
CA PHE A 138 10.59 2.42 -12.32
C PHE A 138 9.94 3.64 -11.67
N ASN A 139 8.63 3.78 -11.87
CA ASN A 139 7.91 4.98 -11.49
C ASN A 139 6.85 4.67 -10.43
N ALA A 140 6.55 5.66 -9.60
CA ALA A 140 5.30 5.73 -8.84
C ALA A 140 4.67 7.12 -9.00
N SER A 141 3.37 7.13 -9.22
CA SER A 141 2.57 8.36 -9.26
C SER A 141 2.24 8.81 -7.84
N ALA A 142 2.35 10.10 -7.56
CA ALA A 142 1.97 10.69 -6.28
C ALA A 142 1.21 12.01 -6.45
N TRP A 143 0.43 12.35 -5.42
CA TRP A 143 -0.44 13.51 -5.36
C TRP A 143 -0.27 14.20 -4.03
N ILE A 144 0.11 15.48 -4.07
CA ILE A 144 0.41 16.30 -2.91
C ILE A 144 -0.60 17.43 -2.83
N TYR A 145 -1.52 17.31 -1.88
CA TYR A 145 -2.51 18.32 -1.53
C TYR A 145 -1.90 19.30 -0.55
N VAL A 146 -1.83 20.56 -0.95
CA VAL A 146 -1.21 21.63 -0.19
C VAL A 146 -2.30 22.59 0.32
N PRO A 147 -2.39 22.81 1.63
CA PRO A 147 -3.33 23.78 2.20
C PRO A 147 -2.89 25.22 1.89
N ASN A 148 -3.77 26.19 2.14
CA ASN A 148 -3.40 27.59 2.04
C ASN A 148 -2.33 27.97 3.07
N GLY A 149 -1.32 28.74 2.67
CA GLY A 149 -0.24 29.23 3.52
C GLY A 149 1.14 29.02 2.90
N THR A 150 2.19 29.30 3.67
CA THR A 150 3.59 29.22 3.21
C THR A 150 4.40 28.09 3.84
N GLY A 151 3.83 27.38 4.81
CA GLY A 151 4.52 26.34 5.59
C GLY A 151 5.53 26.88 6.62
N PRO A 152 6.33 26.00 7.26
CA PRO A 152 6.32 24.56 7.05
C PRO A 152 5.01 23.93 7.52
N PHE A 153 4.54 22.89 6.81
CA PHE A 153 3.26 22.24 7.13
C PHE A 153 3.46 20.88 7.79
N PRO A 154 2.64 20.51 8.79
CA PRO A 154 2.53 19.12 9.17
C PRO A 154 1.95 18.32 8.00
N ALA A 155 2.38 17.07 7.84
CA ALA A 155 1.97 16.23 6.71
C ALA A 155 1.35 14.92 7.17
N VAL A 156 0.35 14.47 6.42
CA VAL A 156 -0.21 13.12 6.50
C VAL A 156 0.07 12.42 5.18
N MET A 157 0.69 11.26 5.25
CA MET A 157 0.92 10.38 4.11
C MET A 157 -0.13 9.28 4.09
N LYS A 158 -0.90 9.19 3.02
CA LYS A 158 -1.87 8.10 2.79
C LYS A 158 -1.28 7.09 1.80
N VAL A 159 -1.18 5.84 2.21
CA VAL A 159 -0.85 4.73 1.31
C VAL A 159 -2.08 4.39 0.47
N GLY A 160 -2.02 4.71 -0.82
CA GLY A 160 -3.16 4.60 -1.73
C GLY A 160 -3.12 5.68 -2.80
N LYS A 161 -3.67 5.37 -3.98
CA LYS A 161 -3.81 6.36 -5.06
C LYS A 161 -4.70 7.53 -4.64
N ASP A 162 -4.68 8.58 -5.44
CA ASP A 162 -5.66 9.66 -5.31
C ASP A 162 -7.10 9.21 -5.66
N GLY A 163 -8.09 9.97 -5.19
CA GLY A 163 -9.51 9.84 -5.51
C GLY A 163 -10.39 9.33 -4.37
N ASP A 164 -9.79 8.94 -3.23
CA ASP A 164 -10.51 8.54 -2.02
C ASP A 164 -9.92 9.17 -0.76
N GLY A 165 -10.78 9.42 0.24
CA GLY A 165 -10.35 9.78 1.60
C GLY A 165 -10.69 11.20 2.03
N PHE A 166 -9.74 11.82 2.74
CA PHE A 166 -9.95 12.95 3.64
C PHE A 166 -9.14 14.20 3.25
N ASN A 167 -8.87 14.36 1.95
CA ASN A 167 -8.06 15.44 1.36
C ASN A 167 -8.53 16.84 1.82
N VAL A 168 -9.83 17.11 1.69
CA VAL A 168 -10.42 18.40 2.10
C VAL A 168 -10.33 18.59 3.63
N PRO A 169 -10.81 17.65 4.48
CA PRO A 169 -10.63 17.75 5.93
C PRO A 169 -9.18 17.94 6.41
N ALA A 170 -8.19 17.37 5.72
CA ALA A 170 -6.78 17.54 6.02
C ALA A 170 -6.32 18.97 5.70
N MET A 171 -6.57 19.44 4.48
CA MET A 171 -6.19 20.80 4.06
C MET A 171 -6.91 21.88 4.87
N ASP A 172 -8.19 21.69 5.21
CA ASP A 172 -8.95 22.62 6.07
C ASP A 172 -8.34 22.78 7.46
N ARG A 173 -7.58 21.79 7.93
CA ARG A 173 -6.85 21.81 9.20
C ARG A 173 -5.38 22.21 9.06
N GLY A 174 -4.94 22.59 7.86
CA GLY A 174 -3.57 23.02 7.61
C GLY A 174 -2.56 21.89 7.44
N TYR A 175 -3.00 20.66 7.17
CA TYR A 175 -2.11 19.55 6.85
C TYR A 175 -1.88 19.44 5.35
N VAL A 176 -0.64 19.19 4.95
CA VAL A 176 -0.35 18.60 3.63
C VAL A 176 -0.84 17.16 3.65
N LEU A 177 -1.60 16.75 2.64
CA LEU A 177 -1.91 15.34 2.42
C LEU A 177 -1.13 14.86 1.19
N ALA A 178 -0.24 13.90 1.40
CA ALA A 178 0.49 13.24 0.33
C ALA A 178 -0.01 11.82 0.15
N CYS A 179 -0.23 11.39 -1.09
CA CYS A 179 -0.58 10.00 -1.38
C CYS A 179 0.12 9.51 -2.64
N PHE A 180 0.27 8.19 -2.78
CA PHE A 180 0.94 7.58 -3.93
C PHE A 180 0.27 6.28 -4.36
N ASN A 181 0.33 6.01 -5.66
CA ASN A 181 -0.16 4.76 -6.21
C ASN A 181 0.85 3.65 -5.94
N HIS A 182 0.72 3.01 -4.78
CA HIS A 182 1.53 1.84 -4.40
C HIS A 182 1.48 0.71 -5.44
N LYS A 183 0.41 0.62 -6.23
CA LYS A 183 0.25 -0.39 -7.30
C LYS A 183 1.16 -0.16 -8.50
N ASP A 184 1.76 1.02 -8.64
CA ASP A 184 2.79 1.27 -9.65
C ASP A 184 4.11 0.54 -9.29
N LEU A 185 4.32 0.25 -8.00
CA LEU A 185 5.53 -0.44 -7.51
C LEU A 185 5.40 -1.95 -7.56
N ASP A 186 4.23 -2.44 -7.15
CA ASP A 186 3.87 -3.85 -7.18
C ASP A 186 2.35 -3.99 -7.32
N PRO A 187 1.84 -4.69 -8.34
CA PRO A 187 0.42 -4.76 -8.61
C PRO A 187 -0.32 -5.55 -7.54
N ASP A 188 -1.43 -5.00 -7.08
CA ASP A 188 -2.32 -5.66 -6.14
C ASP A 188 -3.31 -6.55 -6.89
N THR A 189 -2.90 -7.79 -7.09
CA THR A 189 -3.55 -8.85 -7.88
C THR A 189 -4.44 -9.76 -7.04
N GLU A 190 -4.87 -9.31 -5.86
CA GLU A 190 -5.78 -10.06 -4.98
C GLU A 190 -5.30 -11.47 -4.57
N GLY A 191 -3.98 -11.71 -4.60
CA GLY A 191 -3.36 -12.96 -4.12
C GLY A 191 -2.60 -13.76 -5.18
N TYR A 192 -2.63 -13.34 -6.45
CA TYR A 192 -1.77 -13.92 -7.48
C TYR A 192 -0.37 -13.33 -7.43
N ASP A 193 0.63 -14.11 -7.08
CA ASP A 193 2.01 -13.62 -7.06
C ASP A 193 2.44 -13.21 -8.48
N VAL A 194 2.74 -11.92 -8.64
CA VAL A 194 3.20 -11.29 -9.88
C VAL A 194 4.36 -10.40 -9.52
N VAL A 195 5.48 -10.58 -10.21
CA VAL A 195 6.68 -9.76 -9.98
C VAL A 195 6.42 -8.33 -10.48
N GLY A 196 6.31 -7.39 -9.54
CA GLY A 196 6.12 -5.97 -9.84
C GLY A 196 7.38 -5.23 -10.31
N PRO A 197 7.25 -4.00 -10.83
CA PRO A 197 8.37 -3.19 -11.28
C PRO A 197 9.49 -3.01 -10.24
N ALA A 198 9.14 -2.81 -8.97
CA ALA A 198 10.15 -2.67 -7.91
C ALA A 198 10.90 -3.98 -7.65
N GLN A 199 10.22 -5.12 -7.67
CA GLN A 199 10.87 -6.42 -7.48
C GLN A 199 11.76 -6.79 -8.68
N LEU A 200 11.35 -6.46 -9.91
CA LEU A 200 12.19 -6.60 -11.10
C LEU A 200 13.48 -5.77 -11.01
N ALA A 201 13.40 -4.57 -10.43
CA ALA A 201 14.54 -3.69 -10.23
C ALA A 201 15.47 -4.14 -9.09
N TYR A 202 14.96 -4.92 -8.14
CA TYR A 202 15.68 -5.41 -6.96
C TYR A 202 15.53 -6.93 -6.77
N PRO A 203 16.05 -7.76 -7.70
CA PRO A 203 15.81 -9.21 -7.70
C PRO A 203 16.49 -9.97 -6.56
N GLY A 204 17.40 -9.34 -5.81
CA GLY A 204 18.13 -9.96 -4.69
C GLY A 204 17.39 -9.94 -3.34
N TYR A 205 16.15 -9.44 -3.31
CA TYR A 205 15.38 -9.20 -2.08
C TYR A 205 14.12 -10.07 -2.03
N SER A 206 13.77 -10.56 -0.83
CA SER A 206 12.65 -11.50 -0.64
C SER A 206 11.32 -10.83 -0.29
N TRP A 207 11.27 -9.50 -0.28
CA TRP A 207 10.08 -8.71 -0.03
C TRP A 207 8.87 -9.05 -0.90
N GLY A 208 7.71 -9.17 -0.26
CA GLY A 208 6.40 -9.21 -0.91
C GLY A 208 5.75 -7.83 -1.03
N SER A 209 4.53 -7.77 -1.55
CA SER A 209 3.80 -6.53 -1.84
C SER A 209 3.73 -5.54 -0.68
N ILE A 210 3.45 -6.00 0.54
CA ILE A 210 3.36 -5.11 1.72
C ILE A 210 4.69 -4.42 2.00
N ALA A 211 5.81 -5.14 1.90
CA ALA A 211 7.15 -4.59 2.07
C ALA A 211 7.54 -3.65 0.93
N VAL A 212 7.21 -4.00 -0.32
CA VAL A 212 7.44 -3.12 -1.49
C VAL A 212 6.66 -1.81 -1.34
N TRP A 213 5.39 -1.87 -0.95
CA TRP A 213 4.56 -0.69 -0.76
C TRP A 213 5.04 0.16 0.43
N ALA A 214 5.53 -0.47 1.51
CA ALA A 214 6.09 0.23 2.66
C ALA A 214 7.39 0.96 2.28
N TRP A 215 8.24 0.30 1.50
CA TRP A 215 9.42 0.92 0.91
C TRP A 215 9.06 2.10 0.03
N GLY A 216 8.02 1.98 -0.80
CA GLY A 216 7.47 3.08 -1.60
C GLY A 216 7.07 4.30 -0.75
N ALA A 217 6.40 4.07 0.38
CA ALA A 217 6.03 5.12 1.32
C ALA A 217 7.28 5.83 1.89
N MET A 218 8.33 5.08 2.22
CA MET A 218 9.60 5.66 2.67
C MET A 218 10.30 6.50 1.57
N ARG A 219 10.11 6.17 0.28
CA ARG A 219 10.62 6.99 -0.84
C ARG A 219 9.82 8.27 -1.03
N LEU A 220 8.51 8.23 -0.82
CA LEU A 220 7.71 9.45 -0.80
C LEU A 220 8.12 10.35 0.38
N ALA A 221 8.48 9.76 1.53
CA ALA A 221 9.00 10.51 2.67
C ALA A 221 10.35 11.17 2.35
N ASP A 222 11.25 10.47 1.63
CA ASP A 222 12.50 11.04 1.13
C ASP A 222 12.23 12.32 0.32
N TYR A 223 11.23 12.31 -0.56
CA TYR A 223 10.85 13.48 -1.34
C TYR A 223 10.28 14.62 -0.47
N LEU A 224 9.29 14.32 0.38
CA LEU A 224 8.63 15.33 1.22
C LEU A 224 9.59 16.01 2.20
N LEU A 225 10.59 15.28 2.69
CA LEU A 225 11.56 15.76 3.68
C LEU A 225 12.85 16.29 3.04
N GLY A 226 12.95 16.32 1.71
CA GLY A 226 14.09 16.89 0.99
C GLY A 226 15.39 16.09 1.18
N ALA A 227 15.34 14.77 1.08
CA ALA A 227 16.52 13.93 1.17
C ALA A 227 17.53 14.25 0.04
N PRO A 228 18.86 14.23 0.32
CA PRO A 228 19.87 14.75 -0.61
C PRO A 228 20.01 13.96 -1.92
N TRP A 229 19.50 12.73 -1.98
CA TRP A 229 19.46 11.89 -3.20
C TRP A 229 18.18 12.08 -4.04
N VAL A 230 17.29 12.98 -3.62
CA VAL A 230 16.06 13.30 -4.35
C VAL A 230 16.24 14.61 -5.11
N ASN A 231 16.01 14.57 -6.42
CA ASN A 231 16.04 15.75 -7.29
C ASN A 231 14.64 15.99 -7.86
N ALA A 232 14.03 17.12 -7.51
CA ALA A 232 12.71 17.51 -7.98
C ALA A 232 12.79 18.62 -9.04
N THR A 233 12.09 18.42 -10.16
CA THR A 233 11.97 19.40 -11.23
C THR A 233 10.50 19.80 -11.41
N GLY A 234 10.25 21.11 -11.41
CA GLY A 234 8.93 21.71 -11.61
C GLY A 234 7.99 21.65 -10.41
N ALA A 235 8.08 20.62 -9.56
CA ALA A 235 7.21 20.48 -8.39
C ALA A 235 7.64 21.44 -7.26
N HIS A 236 6.83 22.46 -7.01
CA HIS A 236 7.03 23.40 -5.90
C HIS A 236 6.13 23.04 -4.73
N VAL A 237 6.44 21.93 -4.04
CA VAL A 237 5.78 21.59 -2.77
C VAL A 237 6.42 22.42 -1.65
N PRO A 238 5.63 23.11 -0.82
CA PRO A 238 6.16 23.84 0.33
C PRO A 238 6.90 22.92 1.32
N SER A 239 7.75 23.52 2.15
CA SER A 239 8.48 22.77 3.18
C SER A 239 7.52 22.02 4.11
N ILE A 240 7.86 20.77 4.41
CA ILE A 240 7.16 19.94 5.38
C ILE A 240 7.86 20.05 6.73
N ASP A 241 7.08 20.19 7.79
CA ASP A 241 7.56 20.08 9.17
C ASP A 241 7.90 18.61 9.45
N ALA A 242 9.19 18.29 9.45
CA ALA A 242 9.69 16.94 9.69
C ALA A 242 9.33 16.40 11.09
N SER A 243 8.97 17.26 12.05
CA SER A 243 8.51 16.81 13.38
C SER A 243 7.09 16.23 13.34
N VAL A 244 6.33 16.47 12.27
CA VAL A 244 4.93 16.04 12.14
C VAL A 244 4.69 15.43 10.75
N LEU A 245 5.28 14.26 10.51
CA LEU A 245 4.96 13.41 9.35
C LEU A 245 4.22 12.16 9.82
N ALA A 246 2.90 12.13 9.60
CA ALA A 246 2.06 10.97 9.90
C ALA A 246 1.94 10.04 8.69
N ILE A 247 1.70 8.74 8.91
CA ILE A 247 1.34 7.79 7.86
C ILE A 247 0.06 7.03 8.20
N THR A 248 -0.79 6.83 7.19
CA THR A 248 -2.05 6.09 7.32
C THR A 248 -2.36 5.26 6.07
N GLY A 249 -3.23 4.27 6.25
CA GLY A 249 -3.83 3.46 5.20
C GLY A 249 -4.98 2.65 5.77
N HIS A 250 -5.78 2.03 4.90
CA HIS A 250 -6.94 1.24 5.30
C HIS A 250 -6.81 -0.21 4.81
N SER A 251 -7.18 -1.18 5.65
CA SER A 251 -7.14 -2.60 5.30
C SER A 251 -5.72 -3.03 4.90
N ARG A 252 -5.49 -3.53 3.67
CA ARG A 252 -4.15 -3.89 3.19
C ARG A 252 -3.16 -2.73 3.25
N THR A 253 -3.57 -1.51 2.94
CA THR A 253 -2.67 -0.34 3.03
C THR A 253 -2.48 0.14 4.47
N GLY A 254 -3.35 -0.27 5.40
CA GLY A 254 -3.13 -0.10 6.84
C GLY A 254 -1.97 -0.97 7.35
N LYS A 255 -1.80 -2.19 6.79
CA LYS A 255 -0.63 -3.05 7.07
C LYS A 255 0.66 -2.38 6.60
N VAL A 256 0.62 -1.80 5.40
CA VAL A 256 1.73 -1.02 4.84
C VAL A 256 2.10 0.16 5.74
N ALA A 257 1.11 0.94 6.18
CA ALA A 257 1.36 2.07 7.07
C ALA A 257 2.02 1.64 8.39
N LEU A 258 1.56 0.52 8.96
CA LEU A 258 2.14 -0.05 10.17
C LEU A 258 3.60 -0.48 9.94
N LEU A 259 3.88 -1.20 8.85
CA LEU A 259 5.23 -1.66 8.53
C LEU A 259 6.17 -0.48 8.26
N ALA A 260 5.77 0.47 7.41
CA ALA A 260 6.57 1.64 7.09
C ALA A 260 6.90 2.46 8.35
N GLY A 261 5.90 2.76 9.19
CA GLY A 261 6.11 3.49 10.44
C GLY A 261 6.90 2.70 11.49
N GLY A 262 6.82 1.37 11.47
CA GLY A 262 7.65 0.52 12.32
C GLY A 262 9.13 0.48 11.89
N LEU A 263 9.41 0.64 10.59
CA LEU A 263 10.76 0.59 10.03
C LEU A 263 11.45 1.96 9.99
N ASP A 264 10.70 3.04 9.78
CA ASP A 264 11.20 4.39 9.51
C ASP A 264 10.68 5.41 10.53
N GLU A 265 11.59 5.90 11.35
CA GLU A 265 11.28 6.78 12.49
C GLU A 265 10.98 8.22 12.10
N ARG A 266 11.12 8.57 10.81
CA ARG A 266 10.67 9.85 10.28
C ARG A 266 9.15 9.96 10.30
N PHE A 267 8.43 8.84 10.35
CA PHE A 267 7.01 8.83 10.60
C PHE A 267 6.73 8.98 12.10
N THR A 268 6.43 10.21 12.52
CA THR A 268 6.20 10.53 13.94
C THR A 268 4.82 10.10 14.45
N MET A 269 3.90 9.75 13.56
CA MET A 269 2.61 9.15 13.89
C MET A 269 2.19 8.07 12.87
N VAL A 270 1.69 6.94 13.36
CA VAL A 270 1.29 5.79 12.53
C VAL A 270 -0.18 5.44 12.80
N VAL A 271 -1.02 5.48 11.78
CA VAL A 271 -2.48 5.26 11.88
C VAL A 271 -2.91 4.11 10.95
N PRO A 272 -2.75 2.84 11.36
CA PRO A 272 -3.01 1.67 10.51
C PRO A 272 -4.48 1.23 10.58
N ASN A 273 -5.36 2.01 9.93
CA ASN A 273 -6.81 1.86 10.05
C ASN A 273 -7.31 0.50 9.51
N GLY A 274 -7.99 -0.29 10.36
CA GLY A 274 -8.59 -1.57 9.95
C GLY A 274 -7.58 -2.58 9.35
N SER A 275 -6.31 -2.54 9.76
CA SER A 275 -5.22 -3.29 9.11
C SER A 275 -5.34 -4.82 9.21
N GLY A 276 -5.88 -5.35 10.30
CA GLY A 276 -6.23 -6.78 10.42
C GLY A 276 -5.02 -7.74 10.47
N CYS A 277 -5.22 -8.97 10.00
CA CYS A 277 -4.24 -10.06 9.97
C CYS A 277 -2.98 -9.68 9.17
N GLY A 278 -1.77 -9.78 9.72
CA GLY A 278 -0.55 -9.27 9.06
C GLY A 278 -0.42 -7.74 9.13
N GLY A 279 -1.16 -7.13 10.05
CA GLY A 279 -1.06 -5.73 10.44
C GLY A 279 -1.17 -5.64 11.97
N ALA A 280 -2.13 -4.87 12.49
CA ALA A 280 -2.33 -4.76 13.94
C ALA A 280 -3.08 -5.97 14.56
N GLY A 281 -3.63 -6.87 13.75
CA GLY A 281 -4.30 -8.08 14.22
C GLY A 281 -3.30 -9.14 14.67
N SER A 282 -3.49 -9.66 15.88
CA SER A 282 -2.61 -10.70 16.44
C SER A 282 -2.83 -12.05 15.77
N PHE A 283 -1.73 -12.69 15.37
CA PHE A 283 -1.75 -14.10 14.97
C PHE A 283 -2.00 -15.05 16.13
N LEU A 284 -1.77 -14.61 17.38
CA LEU A 284 -1.83 -15.45 18.57
C LEU A 284 -3.15 -15.33 19.34
N VAL A 285 -3.84 -14.21 19.19
CA VAL A 285 -5.11 -13.92 19.86
C VAL A 285 -6.09 -13.39 18.82
N GLN A 286 -7.04 -14.23 18.41
CA GLN A 286 -7.88 -14.00 17.24
C GLN A 286 -9.34 -13.83 17.64
N GLY A 287 -9.98 -12.75 17.19
CA GLY A 287 -11.43 -12.60 17.32
C GLY A 287 -12.19 -13.64 16.48
N PRO A 288 -13.50 -13.84 16.72
CA PRO A 288 -14.32 -14.86 16.03
C PRO A 288 -14.31 -14.77 14.50
N ALA A 289 -14.08 -13.56 13.99
CA ALA A 289 -14.10 -13.18 12.58
C ALA A 289 -12.71 -12.86 12.02
N ALA A 290 -11.63 -13.09 12.79
CA ALA A 290 -10.30 -12.73 12.36
C ALA A 290 -9.90 -13.53 11.12
N GLU A 291 -9.45 -12.80 10.09
CA GLU A 291 -8.66 -13.40 9.02
C GLU A 291 -7.41 -14.06 9.62
N THR A 292 -7.00 -15.21 9.10
CA THR A 292 -5.90 -16.03 9.66
C THR A 292 -4.69 -16.00 8.74
N ILE A 293 -3.52 -16.42 9.26
CA ILE A 293 -2.31 -16.62 8.42
C ILE A 293 -2.66 -17.50 7.23
N ALA A 294 -3.32 -18.63 7.48
CA ALA A 294 -3.73 -19.53 6.42
C ALA A 294 -4.54 -18.78 5.35
N LEU A 295 -5.56 -18.01 5.72
CA LEU A 295 -6.39 -17.29 4.73
C LEU A 295 -5.60 -16.28 3.89
N VAL A 296 -4.63 -15.57 4.47
CA VAL A 296 -3.81 -14.58 3.74
C VAL A 296 -2.66 -15.20 2.96
N THR A 297 -2.32 -16.47 3.21
CA THR A 297 -1.22 -17.18 2.52
C THR A 297 -1.67 -18.40 1.70
N TRP A 298 -2.98 -18.71 1.63
CA TRP A 298 -3.45 -19.98 1.06
C TRP A 298 -3.48 -19.97 -0.47
N GLU A 299 -2.58 -20.72 -1.09
CA GLU A 299 -2.45 -20.86 -2.54
C GLU A 299 -3.68 -21.48 -3.25
N ALA A 300 -4.51 -22.29 -2.58
CA ALA A 300 -5.53 -23.10 -3.28
C ALA A 300 -6.83 -22.35 -3.63
N LEU A 301 -6.97 -21.07 -3.28
CA LEU A 301 -8.02 -20.20 -3.84
C LEU A 301 -7.62 -19.63 -5.21
N TYR A 302 -6.37 -19.85 -5.64
CA TYR A 302 -5.74 -19.16 -6.77
C TYR A 302 -5.22 -20.11 -7.87
N LYS A 303 -5.62 -21.40 -7.85
CA LYS A 303 -5.44 -22.36 -8.97
C LYS A 303 -6.78 -22.63 -9.64
#